data_AF-A0A7S0V1H2-F1
#
_entry.id   AF-A0A7S0V1H2-F1
#
_cell.length_a   1.000
_cell.length_b   1.000
_cell.length_c   1.000
_cell.angle_alpha   90.00
_cell.angle_beta   90.00
_cell.angle_gamma   90.00
#
_symmetry.space_group_name_H-M   'P 1'
#
loop_
_entity.id
_entity.type
_entity.pdbx_description
1 polymer ?
#
loop_
_entity_poly.entity_id
_entity_poly.type
_entity_poly.pdbx_seq_one_letter_code
_entity_poly.pdbx_strand_id
1 'polypeptide(L)'
;KTPKGILKSTIVHGDDENLVIRENYEEEEIEENEVYYKDEAQIFESIDWELLGSVSTGLGKWISSNDSSEKGLYNELQRSAHGRHRVPSMDAKSVYVKDPDCKACLRDLQRFLRRDDPELRLVWFCVTADYGLIRNDLLPVLRTSALDLDLAFEAVRALVFLTLPIDPASKQAWRQQVLLQEAKAAFLEDEDALAVAVSLVAEPMAALMEG
;
A
#
# COMPACT_ATOMS: atom_id res chain seq x y z
N LYS A 1 -36.11 -12.77 14.33
CA LYS A 1 -35.39 -11.62 14.92
C LYS A 1 -34.67 -12.13 16.15
N THR A 2 -33.36 -12.34 16.06
CA THR A 2 -32.51 -12.73 17.20
C THR A 2 -31.91 -11.44 17.77
N PRO A 3 -32.01 -11.18 19.08
CA PRO A 3 -31.36 -10.01 19.68
C PRO A 3 -29.84 -10.16 19.58
N LYS A 4 -29.18 -9.14 19.05
CA LYS A 4 -27.70 -9.03 19.06
C LYS A 4 -27.31 -8.22 20.30
N GLY A 5 -26.98 -8.90 21.39
CA GLY A 5 -26.40 -8.26 22.57
C GLY A 5 -24.89 -8.02 22.39
N ILE A 6 -24.37 -6.94 22.98
CA ILE A 6 -22.92 -6.68 23.09
C ILE A 6 -22.48 -7.10 24.48
N LEU A 7 -21.50 -8.01 24.57
CA LEU A 7 -20.82 -8.36 25.81
C LEU A 7 -19.89 -7.21 26.20
N LYS A 8 -20.22 -6.46 27.26
CA LYS A 8 -19.29 -5.54 27.91
C LYS A 8 -18.70 -6.25 29.13
N SER A 9 -17.38 -6.47 29.13
CA SER A 9 -16.66 -6.96 30.31
C SER A 9 -16.14 -5.76 31.11
N THR A 10 -16.46 -5.72 32.40
CA THR A 10 -15.92 -4.71 33.32
C THR A 10 -15.03 -5.40 34.34
N ILE A 11 -13.77 -4.95 34.44
CA ILE A 11 -12.84 -5.40 35.46
C ILE A 11 -13.17 -4.65 36.75
N VAL A 12 -13.62 -5.37 37.77
CA VAL A 12 -13.85 -4.80 39.11
C VAL A 12 -12.78 -5.36 40.04
N HIS A 13 -12.03 -4.48 40.69
CA HIS A 13 -11.09 -4.87 41.73
C HIS A 13 -11.88 -5.15 43.02
N GLY A 14 -11.81 -6.38 43.51
CA GLY A 14 -12.27 -6.74 44.85
C GLY A 14 -11.14 -6.56 45.87
N ASP A 15 -11.50 -6.34 47.13
CA ASP A 15 -10.57 -6.02 48.23
C ASP A 15 -9.63 -7.17 48.66
N ASP A 16 -9.60 -8.28 47.95
CA ASP A 16 -8.59 -9.34 48.08
C ASP A 16 -8.13 -9.70 46.65
N GLU A 17 -6.82 -9.88 46.42
CA GLU A 17 -6.11 -10.01 45.12
C GLU A 17 -6.59 -11.12 44.16
N ASN A 18 -7.87 -11.17 43.83
CA ASN A 18 -8.48 -12.01 42.81
C ASN A 18 -9.27 -11.14 41.83
N LEU A 19 -8.82 -11.16 40.57
CA LEU A 19 -9.48 -10.49 39.46
C LEU A 19 -10.80 -11.21 39.14
N VAL A 20 -11.94 -10.54 39.33
CA VAL A 20 -13.25 -11.09 38.95
C VAL A 20 -13.74 -10.36 37.69
N ILE A 21 -13.81 -11.07 36.57
CA ILE A 21 -14.46 -10.57 35.35
C ILE A 21 -15.96 -10.84 35.48
N ARG A 22 -16.77 -9.77 35.51
CA ARG A 22 -18.24 -9.88 35.43
C ARG A 22 -18.68 -9.58 34.01
N GLU A 23 -19.38 -10.53 33.40
CA GLU A 23 -20.06 -10.37 32.12
C GLU A 23 -21.49 -9.92 32.40
N ASN A 24 -21.81 -8.67 32.08
CA ASN A 24 -23.18 -8.16 32.14
C ASN A 24 -23.70 -8.01 30.71
N TYR A 25 -24.88 -8.59 30.44
CA TYR A 25 -25.63 -8.35 29.22
C TYR A 25 -26.57 -7.17 29.47
N GLU A 26 -26.31 -6.05 28.81
CA GLU A 26 -27.24 -4.92 28.75
C GLU A 26 -27.87 -4.86 27.35
N GLU A 27 -29.19 -4.80 27.30
CA GLU A 27 -29.95 -4.56 26.07
C GLU A 27 -30.00 -3.04 25.80
N GLU A 28 -29.05 -2.52 25.03
CA GLU A 28 -29.15 -1.16 24.47
C GLU A 28 -30.01 -1.19 23.20
N GLU A 29 -31.09 -0.42 23.16
CA GLU A 29 -31.83 -0.10 21.92
C GLU A 29 -30.90 0.69 21.00
N ILE A 30 -30.36 0.02 19.98
CA ILE A 30 -29.58 0.66 18.92
C ILE A 30 -30.59 1.33 17.98
N GLU A 31 -30.66 2.67 18.00
CA GLU A 31 -31.25 3.44 16.91
C GLU A 31 -30.59 2.99 15.60
N GLU A 32 -31.38 2.40 14.70
CA GLU A 32 -30.96 1.97 13.37
C GLU A 32 -30.53 3.20 12.56
N ASN A 33 -29.28 3.62 12.73
CA ASN A 33 -28.58 4.34 11.68
C ASN A 33 -28.44 3.36 10.51
N GLU A 34 -29.18 3.60 9.43
CA GLU A 34 -29.02 2.92 8.14
C GLU A 34 -27.61 3.19 7.60
N VAL A 35 -26.62 2.45 8.10
CA VAL A 35 -25.30 2.35 7.47
C VAL A 35 -25.50 1.49 6.24
N TYR A 36 -25.58 2.14 5.08
CA TYR A 36 -25.63 1.49 3.78
C TYR A 36 -24.33 0.72 3.56
N TYR A 37 -24.26 -0.54 3.99
CA TYR A 37 -23.16 -1.42 3.61
C TYR A 37 -23.22 -1.60 2.10
N LYS A 38 -22.27 -1.00 1.38
CA LYS A 38 -22.06 -1.37 -0.02
C LYS A 38 -21.69 -2.85 -0.06
N ASP A 39 -22.37 -3.59 -0.91
CA ASP A 39 -22.01 -4.98 -1.18
C ASP A 39 -20.57 -5.02 -1.74
N GLU A 40 -19.74 -5.95 -1.27
CA GLU A 40 -18.33 -6.05 -1.67
C GLU A 40 -18.21 -6.19 -3.19
N ALA A 41 -19.18 -6.86 -3.82
CA ALA A 41 -19.30 -6.98 -5.26
C ALA A 41 -19.47 -5.62 -5.97
N GLN A 42 -20.29 -4.71 -5.41
CA GLN A 42 -20.48 -3.37 -5.98
C GLN A 42 -19.22 -2.52 -5.88
N ILE A 43 -18.47 -2.65 -4.77
CA ILE A 43 -17.19 -1.96 -4.61
C ILE A 43 -16.20 -2.47 -5.66
N PHE A 44 -16.10 -3.79 -5.81
CA PHE A 44 -15.25 -4.42 -6.81
C PHE A 44 -15.59 -3.97 -8.24
N GLU A 45 -16.87 -3.97 -8.62
CA GLU A 45 -17.33 -3.53 -9.95
C GLU A 45 -17.12 -2.04 -10.21
N SER A 46 -17.05 -1.22 -9.15
CA SER A 46 -16.82 0.22 -9.28
C SER A 46 -15.37 0.60 -9.57
N ILE A 47 -14.43 -0.34 -9.42
CA ILE A 47 -13.00 -0.12 -9.65
C ILE A 47 -12.69 -0.36 -11.13
N ASP A 48 -12.02 0.61 -11.76
CA ASP A 48 -11.48 0.47 -13.11
C ASP A 48 -10.17 -0.36 -13.06
N TRP A 49 -10.33 -1.69 -13.08
CA TRP A 49 -9.23 -2.64 -12.99
C TRP A 49 -8.28 -2.62 -14.19
N GLU A 50 -8.80 -2.27 -15.38
CA GLU A 50 -7.98 -2.18 -16.58
C GLU A 50 -7.03 -0.98 -16.49
N LEU A 51 -7.56 0.18 -16.09
CA LEU A 51 -6.75 1.36 -15.86
C LEU A 51 -5.77 1.15 -14.68
N LEU A 52 -6.19 0.50 -13.59
CA LEU A 52 -5.30 0.19 -12.47
C LEU A 52 -4.15 -0.73 -12.90
N GLY A 53 -4.44 -1.73 -13.74
CA GLY A 53 -3.44 -2.60 -14.35
C GLY A 53 -2.45 -1.80 -15.21
N SER A 54 -2.94 -0.91 -16.07
CA SER A 54 -2.12 -0.02 -16.90
C SER A 54 -1.26 0.94 -16.07
N VAL A 55 -1.79 1.48 -14.98
CA VAL A 55 -1.04 2.34 -14.04
C VAL A 55 0.12 1.58 -13.44
N SER A 56 -0.09 0.31 -13.06
CA SER A 56 0.97 -0.50 -12.48
C SER A 56 2.11 -0.74 -13.48
N THR A 57 1.81 -0.95 -14.77
CA THR A 57 2.82 -1.28 -15.79
C THR A 57 3.46 -0.04 -16.41
N GLY A 58 2.78 1.11 -16.37
CA GLY A 58 3.28 2.39 -16.91
C GLY A 58 4.23 3.18 -16.01
N LEU A 59 4.69 2.61 -14.89
CA LEU A 59 5.72 3.24 -14.06
C LEU A 59 7.13 3.08 -14.66
N GLY A 60 7.39 1.94 -15.30
CA GLY A 60 8.69 1.60 -15.85
C GLY A 60 8.95 0.10 -15.83
N LYS A 61 10.18 -0.26 -16.19
CA LYS A 61 10.60 -1.66 -16.32
C LYS A 61 12.07 -1.85 -15.99
N TRP A 62 12.39 -3.07 -15.55
CA TRP A 62 13.76 -3.52 -15.36
C TRP A 62 14.32 -4.07 -16.66
N ILE A 63 15.44 -3.50 -17.12
CA ILE A 63 16.15 -3.96 -18.31
C ILE A 63 17.42 -4.69 -17.85
N SER A 64 17.62 -5.93 -18.30
CA SER A 64 18.82 -6.71 -18.01
C SER A 64 19.87 -6.57 -19.12
N SER A 65 21.14 -6.37 -18.73
CA SER A 65 22.26 -6.21 -19.66
C SER A 65 22.53 -7.43 -20.56
N ASN A 66 21.95 -8.60 -20.28
CA ASN A 66 22.12 -9.82 -21.08
C ASN A 66 21.02 -10.04 -22.13
N ASP A 67 20.03 -9.15 -22.22
CA ASP A 67 18.83 -9.39 -23.02
C ASP A 67 18.90 -8.78 -24.42
N SER A 68 19.64 -9.44 -25.31
CA SER A 68 19.68 -9.15 -26.76
C SER A 68 19.03 -10.26 -27.61
N SER A 69 18.31 -11.20 -26.99
CA SER A 69 17.73 -12.36 -27.69
C SER A 69 16.20 -12.38 -27.60
N GLU A 70 15.50 -12.83 -28.64
CA GLU A 70 14.02 -12.98 -28.70
C GLU A 70 13.40 -13.74 -27.52
N LYS A 71 14.20 -14.52 -26.76
CA LYS A 71 13.76 -15.18 -25.52
C LYS A 71 13.53 -14.22 -24.35
N GLY A 72 14.11 -13.02 -24.37
CA GLY A 72 13.87 -11.95 -23.40
C GLY A 72 12.46 -11.43 -23.42
N LEU A 73 11.98 -11.11 -24.63
CA LEU A 73 10.64 -10.61 -24.90
C LEU A 73 9.55 -11.61 -24.46
N TYR A 74 9.74 -12.91 -24.72
CA TYR A 74 8.78 -13.93 -24.30
C TYR A 74 8.72 -14.09 -22.78
N ASN A 75 9.87 -13.98 -22.11
CA ASN A 75 9.93 -13.98 -20.64
C ASN A 75 9.34 -12.69 -20.05
N GLU A 76 9.51 -11.53 -20.68
CA GLU A 76 8.86 -10.27 -20.28
C GLU A 76 7.34 -10.35 -20.38
N LEU A 77 6.80 -10.94 -21.45
CA LEU A 77 5.36 -11.13 -21.62
C LEU A 77 4.77 -12.07 -20.55
N GLN A 78 5.48 -13.14 -20.18
CA GLN A 78 5.04 -14.00 -19.07
C GLN A 78 5.19 -13.33 -17.69
N ARG A 79 6.21 -12.48 -17.49
CA ARG A 79 6.43 -11.69 -16.26
C ARG A 79 5.36 -10.61 -16.03
N SER A 80 4.78 -10.07 -17.10
CA SER A 80 3.67 -9.12 -17.04
C SER A 80 2.35 -9.80 -16.61
N ALA A 81 2.18 -11.08 -16.92
CA ALA A 81 0.92 -11.81 -16.71
C ALA A 81 0.80 -12.51 -15.33
N HIS A 82 1.90 -12.76 -14.63
CA HIS A 82 1.89 -13.44 -13.33
C HIS A 82 2.66 -12.61 -12.31
N GLY A 83 1.94 -11.75 -11.58
CA GLY A 83 2.36 -11.02 -10.36
C GLY A 83 3.87 -10.83 -10.22
N ARG A 84 4.34 -9.62 -10.53
CA ARG A 84 5.76 -9.21 -10.45
C ARG A 84 6.34 -9.59 -9.08
N HIS A 85 6.95 -10.77 -9.02
CA HIS A 85 7.68 -11.27 -7.86
C HIS A 85 9.06 -11.69 -8.34
N ARG A 86 9.90 -10.68 -8.57
CA ARG A 86 11.34 -10.74 -8.31
C ARG A 86 11.98 -9.41 -8.71
N VAL A 87 12.62 -8.77 -7.73
CA VAL A 87 13.81 -7.97 -7.97
C VAL A 87 14.81 -8.90 -8.68
N PRO A 88 15.42 -8.50 -9.81
CA PRO A 88 16.50 -9.29 -10.41
C PRO A 88 17.55 -9.59 -9.34
N SER A 89 18.02 -10.84 -9.26
CA SER A 89 19.16 -11.19 -8.40
C SER A 89 20.26 -10.15 -8.62
N MET A 90 20.80 -9.62 -7.52
CA MET A 90 21.82 -8.55 -7.49
C MET A 90 23.08 -8.87 -8.31
N ASP A 91 23.21 -10.09 -8.84
CA ASP A 91 24.34 -10.56 -9.63
C ASP A 91 24.22 -10.22 -11.14
N ALA A 92 23.10 -9.66 -11.60
CA ALA A 92 22.93 -9.21 -12.99
C ALA A 92 22.73 -7.69 -13.06
N LYS A 93 23.60 -6.99 -13.82
CA LYS A 93 23.45 -5.57 -14.21
C LYS A 93 22.06 -5.33 -14.79
N SER A 94 21.11 -4.97 -13.94
CA SER A 94 19.76 -4.61 -14.31
C SER A 94 19.51 -3.17 -13.93
N VAL A 95 18.92 -2.42 -14.85
CA VAL A 95 18.65 -0.99 -14.68
C VAL A 95 17.16 -0.78 -14.79
N TYR A 96 16.59 -0.05 -13.82
CA TYR A 96 15.20 0.37 -13.90
C TYR A 96 15.10 1.59 -14.82
N VAL A 97 14.26 1.49 -15.85
CA VAL A 97 13.98 2.56 -16.79
C VAL A 97 12.53 2.95 -16.64
N LYS A 98 12.31 4.22 -16.28
CA LYS A 98 10.98 4.82 -16.13
C LYS A 98 10.32 4.98 -17.50
N ASP A 99 9.01 4.77 -17.55
CA ASP A 99 8.23 5.08 -18.76
C ASP A 99 7.99 6.58 -18.89
N PRO A 100 7.75 7.10 -20.11
CA PRO A 100 7.45 8.52 -20.34
C PRO A 100 6.27 9.04 -19.52
N ASP A 101 5.27 8.18 -19.30
CA ASP A 101 4.03 8.50 -18.60
C ASP A 101 4.08 8.21 -17.09
N CYS A 102 5.25 7.84 -16.55
CA CYS A 102 5.45 7.47 -15.14
C CYS A 102 4.81 8.47 -14.16
N LYS A 103 4.99 9.78 -14.39
CA LYS A 103 4.41 10.84 -13.55
C LYS A 103 2.88 10.84 -13.58
N ALA A 104 2.28 10.60 -14.75
CA ALA A 104 0.83 10.53 -14.90
C ALA A 104 0.29 9.27 -14.19
N CYS A 105 0.94 8.12 -14.39
CA CYS A 105 0.61 6.87 -13.71
C CYS A 105 0.68 7.01 -12.18
N LEU A 106 1.70 7.68 -11.63
CA LEU A 106 1.78 7.95 -10.19
C LEU A 106 0.61 8.79 -9.68
N ARG A 107 0.16 9.78 -10.45
CA ARG A 107 -1.01 10.61 -10.09
C ARG A 107 -2.30 9.81 -10.14
N ASP A 108 -2.45 8.93 -11.12
CA ASP A 108 -3.61 8.05 -11.23
C ASP A 108 -3.63 7.00 -10.12
N LEU A 109 -2.47 6.43 -9.76
CA LEU A 109 -2.34 5.56 -8.58
C LEU A 109 -2.81 6.29 -7.31
N GLN A 110 -2.36 7.52 -7.09
CA GLN A 110 -2.83 8.32 -5.96
C GLN A 110 -4.35 8.58 -6.02
N ARG A 111 -4.94 8.74 -7.21
CA ARG A 111 -6.40 8.90 -7.37
C ARG A 111 -7.15 7.63 -6.99
N PHE A 112 -6.65 6.45 -7.37
CA PHE A 112 -7.21 5.18 -6.96
C PHE A 112 -7.10 5.00 -5.44
N LEU A 113 -5.92 5.22 -4.86
CA LEU A 113 -5.70 5.04 -3.41
C LEU A 113 -6.53 6.00 -2.55
N ARG A 114 -6.78 7.24 -3.01
CA ARG A 114 -7.66 8.19 -2.30
C ARG A 114 -9.13 7.78 -2.28
N ARG A 115 -9.56 6.97 -3.25
CA ARG A 115 -10.94 6.50 -3.38
C ARG A 115 -11.11 5.04 -2.94
N ASP A 116 -10.03 4.42 -2.49
CA ASP A 116 -10.06 3.04 -2.03
C ASP A 116 -10.96 2.93 -0.79
N ASP A 117 -11.67 1.82 -0.71
CA ASP A 117 -12.60 1.58 0.38
C ASP A 117 -11.81 1.37 1.69
N PRO A 118 -12.16 2.05 2.80
CA PRO A 118 -11.39 1.94 4.04
C PRO A 118 -11.51 0.57 4.72
N GLU A 119 -12.60 -0.17 4.48
CA GLU A 119 -12.82 -1.48 5.09
C GLU A 119 -12.14 -2.60 4.30
N LEU A 120 -12.34 -2.61 2.98
CA LEU A 120 -11.87 -3.68 2.09
C LEU A 120 -10.48 -3.43 1.51
N ARG A 121 -10.15 -2.17 1.21
CA ARG A 121 -8.84 -1.76 0.70
C ARG A 121 -8.39 -2.56 -0.54
N LEU A 122 -9.33 -2.83 -1.46
CA LEU A 122 -9.12 -3.74 -2.59
C LEU A 122 -8.03 -3.22 -3.54
N VAL A 123 -8.01 -1.91 -3.83
CA VAL A 123 -6.96 -1.31 -4.65
C VAL A 123 -5.62 -1.45 -3.96
N TRP A 124 -5.56 -1.10 -2.67
CA TRP A 124 -4.33 -1.17 -1.89
C TRP A 124 -3.75 -2.58 -1.83
N PHE A 125 -4.58 -3.61 -1.59
CA PHE A 125 -4.12 -5.00 -1.60
C PHE A 125 -3.61 -5.41 -2.98
N CYS A 126 -4.30 -5.03 -4.04
CA CYS A 126 -3.88 -5.35 -5.40
C CYS A 126 -2.49 -4.76 -5.71
N VAL A 127 -2.28 -3.47 -5.43
CA VAL A 127 -0.99 -2.82 -5.73
C VAL A 127 0.14 -3.28 -4.80
N THR A 128 -0.15 -3.63 -3.54
CA THR A 128 0.88 -4.06 -2.59
C THR A 128 1.22 -5.54 -2.69
N ALA A 129 0.21 -6.42 -2.67
CA ALA A 129 0.40 -7.85 -2.63
C ALA A 129 0.57 -8.46 -4.02
N ASP A 130 -0.29 -8.09 -4.98
CA ASP A 130 -0.32 -8.75 -6.29
C ASP A 130 0.74 -8.17 -7.23
N TYR A 131 0.89 -6.84 -7.23
CA TYR A 131 1.89 -6.15 -8.06
C TYR A 131 3.24 -5.92 -7.36
N GLY A 132 3.30 -5.97 -6.03
CA GLY A 132 4.54 -5.69 -5.29
C GLY A 132 5.10 -4.30 -5.55
N LEU A 133 4.22 -3.33 -5.83
CA LEU A 133 4.56 -2.04 -6.47
C LEU A 133 5.61 -1.24 -5.68
N ILE A 134 5.60 -1.32 -4.35
CA ILE A 134 6.57 -0.63 -3.49
C ILE A 134 7.99 -1.06 -3.85
N ARG A 135 8.26 -2.36 -3.75
CA ARG A 135 9.60 -2.93 -3.96
C ARG A 135 10.01 -2.90 -5.44
N ASN A 136 9.08 -3.20 -6.34
CA ASN A 136 9.40 -3.44 -7.74
C ASN A 136 9.50 -2.15 -8.56
N ASP A 137 8.81 -1.08 -8.15
CA ASP A 137 8.63 0.12 -8.94
C ASP A 137 8.86 1.40 -8.15
N LEU A 138 8.17 1.62 -7.02
CA LEU A 138 8.24 2.92 -6.33
C LEU A 138 9.62 3.21 -5.73
N LEU A 139 10.28 2.23 -5.09
CA LEU A 139 11.66 2.42 -4.61
C LEU A 139 12.65 2.64 -5.79
N PRO A 140 12.61 1.83 -6.87
CA PRO A 140 13.38 2.10 -8.09
C PRO A 140 13.11 3.47 -8.75
N VAL A 141 11.86 3.94 -8.75
CA VAL A 141 11.51 5.27 -9.24
C VAL A 141 12.15 6.34 -8.37
N LEU A 142 12.10 6.21 -7.03
CA LEU A 142 12.73 7.19 -6.13
C LEU A 142 14.24 7.32 -6.36
N ARG A 143 14.98 6.20 -6.32
CA ARG A 143 16.44 6.23 -6.52
C ARG A 143 16.84 6.78 -7.90
N THR A 144 16.04 6.54 -8.94
CA THR A 144 16.31 7.03 -10.31
C THR A 144 15.77 8.44 -10.58
N SER A 145 15.12 9.07 -9.59
CA SER A 145 14.54 10.41 -9.71
C SER A 145 15.21 11.43 -8.79
N ALA A 146 16.40 11.14 -8.28
CA ALA A 146 17.16 12.07 -7.42
C ALA A 146 17.37 13.47 -8.05
N LEU A 147 17.39 13.56 -9.40
CA LEU A 147 17.52 14.83 -10.14
C LEU A 147 16.19 15.41 -10.63
N ASP A 148 15.09 14.68 -10.47
CA ASP A 148 13.73 15.10 -10.83
C ASP A 148 12.87 15.08 -9.56
N LEU A 149 13.02 16.14 -8.75
CA LEU A 149 12.34 16.29 -7.47
C LEU A 149 10.82 16.21 -7.63
N ASP A 150 10.30 16.76 -8.72
CA ASP A 150 8.90 16.76 -9.08
C ASP A 150 8.33 15.33 -9.17
N LEU A 151 9.05 14.45 -9.86
CA LEU A 151 8.69 13.04 -9.96
C LEU A 151 8.91 12.30 -8.64
N ALA A 152 10.00 12.59 -7.94
CA ALA A 152 10.29 12.01 -6.64
C ALA A 152 9.19 12.33 -5.60
N PHE A 153 8.66 13.56 -5.60
CA PHE A 153 7.52 13.96 -4.77
C PHE A 153 6.25 13.16 -5.12
N GLU A 154 5.95 12.93 -6.39
CA GLU A 154 4.77 12.13 -6.76
C GLU A 154 4.92 10.66 -6.32
N ALA A 155 6.14 10.12 -6.36
CA ALA A 155 6.45 8.77 -5.85
C ALA A 155 6.34 8.72 -4.32
N VAL A 156 6.90 9.70 -3.58
CA VAL A 156 6.75 9.80 -2.13
C VAL A 156 5.27 9.93 -1.73
N ARG A 157 4.48 10.75 -2.44
CA ARG A 157 3.03 10.85 -2.18
C ARG A 157 2.31 9.51 -2.34
N ALA A 158 2.61 8.76 -3.40
CA ALA A 158 2.05 7.42 -3.59
C ALA A 158 2.45 6.49 -2.43
N LEU A 159 3.72 6.51 -2.02
CA LEU A 159 4.23 5.73 -0.89
C LEU A 159 3.53 6.09 0.42
N VAL A 160 3.28 7.39 0.69
CA VAL A 160 2.53 7.83 1.87
C VAL A 160 1.15 7.19 1.91
N PHE A 161 0.38 7.20 0.81
CA PHE A 161 -0.93 6.54 0.77
C PHE A 161 -0.85 5.03 1.02
N LEU A 162 0.23 4.40 0.56
CA LEU A 162 0.46 2.97 0.76
C LEU A 162 0.90 2.63 2.19
N THR A 163 1.46 3.58 2.94
CA THR A 163 1.99 3.37 4.29
C THR A 163 1.19 4.07 5.40
N LEU A 164 0.03 4.64 5.07
CA LEU A 164 -0.89 5.18 6.07
C LEU A 164 -1.22 4.11 7.14
N PRO A 165 -1.46 4.53 8.40
CA PRO A 165 -1.91 3.63 9.45
C PRO A 165 -3.17 2.86 9.02
N ILE A 166 -3.28 1.63 9.51
CA ILE A 166 -4.43 0.76 9.23
C ILE A 166 -5.68 1.42 9.80
N ASP A 167 -6.71 1.54 8.96
CA ASP A 167 -8.00 2.08 9.38
C ASP A 167 -8.66 1.15 10.42
N PRO A 168 -9.19 1.67 11.54
CA PRO A 168 -9.90 0.87 12.54
C PRO A 168 -11.07 0.06 11.98
N ALA A 169 -11.69 0.51 10.89
CA ALA A 169 -12.79 -0.19 10.21
C ALA A 169 -12.32 -1.31 9.26
N SER A 170 -11.00 -1.48 9.08
CA SER A 170 -10.44 -2.49 8.18
C SER A 170 -10.88 -3.90 8.56
N LYS A 171 -11.50 -4.62 7.60
CA LYS A 171 -11.86 -6.04 7.76
C LYS A 171 -10.65 -6.98 7.69
N GLN A 172 -9.52 -6.50 7.17
CA GLN A 172 -8.31 -7.30 6.94
C GLN A 172 -7.07 -6.68 7.60
N ALA A 173 -7.22 -6.08 8.77
CA ALA A 173 -6.15 -5.37 9.48
C ALA A 173 -4.87 -6.20 9.65
N TRP A 174 -4.99 -7.48 10.02
CA TRP A 174 -3.82 -8.37 10.19
C TRP A 174 -3.01 -8.51 8.89
N ARG A 175 -3.68 -8.61 7.75
CA ARG A 175 -3.04 -8.79 6.44
C ARG A 175 -2.36 -7.50 5.99
N GLN A 176 -3.01 -6.36 6.24
CA GLN A 176 -2.39 -5.05 6.01
C GLN A 176 -1.13 -4.88 6.86
N GLN A 177 -1.16 -5.32 8.12
CA GLN A 177 0.00 -5.22 9.01
C GLN A 177 1.20 -6.01 8.48
N VAL A 178 0.99 -7.24 7.99
CA VAL A 178 2.06 -8.05 7.39
C VAL A 178 2.69 -7.33 6.18
N LEU A 179 1.86 -6.86 5.25
CA LEU A 179 2.31 -6.17 4.05
C LEU A 179 3.00 -4.83 4.36
N LEU A 180 2.58 -4.11 5.40
CA LEU A 180 3.27 -2.91 5.88
C LEU A 180 4.64 -3.23 6.48
N GLN A 181 4.81 -4.37 7.17
CA GLN A 181 6.13 -4.82 7.63
C GLN A 181 7.04 -5.19 6.44
N GLU A 182 6.49 -5.83 5.41
CA GLU A 182 7.23 -6.12 4.18
C GLU A 182 7.66 -4.85 3.44
N ALA A 183 6.76 -3.85 3.38
CA ALA A 183 7.07 -2.54 2.83
C ALA A 183 8.20 -1.86 3.62
N LYS A 184 8.11 -1.86 4.96
CA LYS A 184 9.16 -1.34 5.84
C LYS A 184 10.50 -2.04 5.60
N ALA A 185 10.52 -3.36 5.50
CA ALA A 185 11.74 -4.12 5.21
C ALA A 185 12.32 -3.71 3.85
N ALA A 186 11.50 -3.58 2.81
CA ALA A 186 11.95 -3.14 1.49
C ALA A 186 12.59 -1.74 1.50
N PHE A 187 12.02 -0.80 2.25
CA PHE A 187 12.60 0.54 2.42
C PHE A 187 13.96 0.50 3.13
N LEU A 188 14.12 -0.36 4.14
CA LEU A 188 15.37 -0.47 4.88
C LEU A 188 16.47 -1.18 4.08
N GLU A 189 16.10 -2.00 3.10
CA GLU A 189 17.02 -2.68 2.18
C GLU A 189 17.53 -1.77 1.05
N ASP A 190 16.77 -0.72 0.66
CA ASP A 190 17.12 0.22 -0.42
C ASP A 190 17.57 1.57 0.17
N GLU A 191 18.84 1.64 0.58
CA GLU A 191 19.44 2.84 1.20
C GLU A 191 19.36 4.08 0.31
N ASP A 192 19.50 3.92 -1.01
CA ASP A 192 19.45 5.03 -1.98
C ASP A 192 18.04 5.63 -2.05
N ALA A 193 17.01 4.79 -2.17
CA ALA A 193 15.63 5.25 -2.18
C ALA A 193 15.25 5.91 -0.85
N LEU A 194 15.71 5.36 0.28
CA LEU A 194 15.48 5.94 1.61
C LEU A 194 16.18 7.30 1.74
N ALA A 195 17.42 7.44 1.29
CA ALA A 195 18.16 8.70 1.33
C ALA A 195 17.45 9.80 0.51
N VAL A 196 16.93 9.47 -0.66
CA VAL A 196 16.12 10.40 -1.47
C VAL A 196 14.83 10.80 -0.75
N ALA A 197 14.11 9.84 -0.16
CA ALA A 197 12.89 10.14 0.57
C ALA A 197 13.15 11.05 1.79
N VAL A 198 14.21 10.78 2.55
CA VAL A 198 14.59 11.59 3.71
C VAL A 198 15.03 12.99 3.30
N SER A 199 15.81 13.13 2.22
CA SER A 199 16.27 14.46 1.76
C SER A 199 15.12 15.36 1.31
N LEU A 200 14.09 14.80 0.68
CA LEU A 200 12.88 15.54 0.30
C LEU A 200 12.07 16.06 1.49
N VAL A 201 12.17 15.41 2.64
CA VAL A 201 11.41 15.74 3.85
C VAL A 201 12.23 16.59 4.83
N ALA A 202 13.56 16.48 4.80
CA ALA A 202 14.46 17.17 5.71
C ALA A 202 14.34 18.70 5.63
N GLU A 203 14.30 19.27 4.42
CA GLU A 203 14.22 20.73 4.23
C GLU A 203 12.87 21.31 4.69
N PRO A 204 11.70 20.75 4.30
CA PRO A 204 10.41 21.18 4.85
C PRO A 204 10.33 21.06 6.38
N MET A 205 10.90 20.01 6.96
CA MET A 205 10.91 19.82 8.42
C MET A 205 11.77 20.84 9.14
N ALA A 206 12.96 21.16 8.62
CA ALA A 206 13.82 22.18 9.20
C ALA A 206 13.12 23.55 9.23
N ALA A 207 12.46 23.92 8.13
CA ALA A 207 11.70 25.17 8.04
C ALA A 207 10.53 25.25 9.04
N LEU A 208 9.91 24.12 9.40
CA LEU A 208 8.85 24.05 10.42
C LEU A 208 9.37 24.11 11.85
N MET A 209 10.66 23.83 12.08
CA MET A 209 11.28 23.87 13.42
C MET A 209 11.87 25.25 13.75
N GLU A 210 12.12 26.09 12.74
CA GLU A 210 12.68 27.44 12.89
C GLU A 210 11.62 28.57 12.95
N GLY A 211 10.34 28.25 12.73
CA GLY A 211 9.20 29.18 12.78
C GLY A 211 8.28 28.96 13.97
#